data_AF-A0A2P5NB47-F1
#
_entry.id   AF-A0A2P5NB47-F1
#
_cell.length_a   1.000
_cell.length_b   1.000
_cell.length_c   1.000
_cell.angle_alpha   90.00
_cell.angle_beta   90.00
_cell.angle_gamma   90.00
#
_symmetry.space_group_name_H-M   'P 1'
#
loop_
_entity.id
_entity.type
_entity.pdbx_description
1 polymer ?
#
loop_
_entity_poly.entity_id
_entity_poly.type
_entity_poly.pdbx_seq_one_letter_code
_entity_poly.pdbx_strand_id
1 'polypeptide(L)'
;MKLVIAIILLITAHLQYRLWAGDGSIEQIQAYQAELDGLKQQAEEKKQRNEALYAEVLDLRKGQEAVEERARDELGMVKESETFFQILE
;
A
#
# COMPACT_ATOMS: atom_id res chain seq x y z
N MET A 1 -39.18 0.75 47.71
CA MET A 1 -39.40 0.89 46.25
C MET A 1 -38.65 2.08 45.65
N LYS A 2 -38.80 3.32 46.17
CA LYS A 2 -38.12 4.51 45.63
C LYS A 2 -36.57 4.43 45.59
N LEU A 3 -35.95 3.82 46.61
CA LEU A 3 -34.49 3.62 46.68
C LEU A 3 -33.95 2.68 45.59
N VAL A 4 -34.68 1.61 45.27
CA VAL A 4 -34.28 0.65 44.23
C VAL A 4 -34.30 1.31 42.86
N ILE A 5 -35.32 2.13 42.59
CA ILE A 5 -35.43 2.90 41.35
C ILE A 5 -34.28 3.92 41.23
N ALA A 6 -33.92 4.60 42.32
CA ALA A 6 -32.80 5.54 42.33
C ALA A 6 -31.46 4.87 42.03
N ILE A 7 -31.21 3.67 42.59
CA ILE A 7 -30.00 2.89 42.32
C ILE A 7 -29.94 2.43 40.86
N ILE A 8 -31.06 1.94 40.32
CA ILE A 8 -31.13 1.54 38.91
C ILE A 8 -30.87 2.74 38.00
N LEU A 9 -31.44 3.91 38.30
CA LEU A 9 -31.18 5.13 37.54
C LEU A 9 -29.72 5.56 37.59
N LEU A 10 -29.07 5.47 38.76
CA LEU A 10 -27.66 5.80 38.92
C LEU A 10 -26.76 4.87 38.11
N ILE A 11 -27.00 3.56 38.17
CA ILE A 11 -26.26 2.56 37.38
C ILE A 11 -26.48 2.80 35.88
N THR A 12 -27.72 3.06 35.48
CA THR A 12 -28.05 3.32 34.08
C THR A 12 -27.35 4.58 33.58
N ALA A 13 -27.42 5.69 34.33
CA ALA A 13 -26.74 6.93 33.97
C ALA A 13 -25.22 6.77 33.90
N HIS A 14 -24.63 6.01 34.83
CA HIS A 14 -23.21 5.71 34.81
C HIS A 14 -22.81 4.88 33.58
N LEU A 15 -23.64 3.89 33.22
CA LEU A 15 -23.41 3.07 32.03
C LEU A 15 -23.53 3.89 30.74
N GLN A 16 -24.53 4.77 30.65
CA GLN A 16 -24.71 5.68 29.52
C GLN A 16 -23.53 6.64 29.38
N TYR A 17 -23.06 7.22 30.50
CA TYR A 17 -21.88 8.08 30.52
C TYR A 17 -20.63 7.33 30.07
N ARG A 18 -20.43 6.09 30.56
CA ARG A 18 -19.31 5.23 30.13
C ARG A 18 -19.43 4.84 28.65
N LEU A 19 -20.63 4.69 28.12
CA LEU A 19 -20.83 4.41 26.69
C LEU A 19 -20.48 5.60 25.80
N TRP A 20 -20.69 6.82 26.30
CA TRP A 20 -20.31 8.04 25.58
C TRP A 20 -18.83 8.41 25.77
N ALA A 21 -18.21 8.05 26.90
CA ALA A 21 -16.85 8.46 27.27
C ALA A 21 -15.80 7.33 27.30
N GLY A 22 -16.18 6.05 27.22
CA GLY A 22 -15.27 4.90 27.30
C GLY A 22 -14.83 4.37 25.93
N ASP A 23 -13.70 3.64 25.93
CA ASP A 23 -12.89 2.97 24.86
C ASP A 23 -13.56 2.52 23.53
N GLY A 24 -14.37 3.39 22.95
CA GLY A 24 -15.16 3.22 21.74
C GLY A 24 -16.05 4.44 21.46
N SER A 25 -15.79 5.55 22.16
CA SER A 25 -16.45 6.83 21.96
C SER A 25 -16.28 7.28 20.51
N ILE A 26 -17.33 7.90 19.97
CA ILE A 26 -17.37 8.44 18.60
C ILE A 26 -16.15 9.32 18.30
N GLU A 27 -15.65 10.02 19.31
CA GLU A 27 -14.46 10.87 19.22
C GLU A 27 -13.18 10.08 18.94
N GLN A 28 -13.03 8.90 19.55
CA GLN A 28 -11.87 8.03 19.35
C GLN A 28 -11.92 7.36 17.96
N ILE A 29 -13.11 6.95 17.51
CA ILE A 29 -13.33 6.39 16.16
C ILE A 29 -13.02 7.46 15.10
N GLN A 30 -13.43 8.70 15.31
CA GLN A 30 -13.12 9.81 14.40
C GLN A 30 -11.62 10.11 14.35
N ALA A 31 -10.92 10.09 15.50
CA ALA A 31 -9.48 10.28 15.54
C ALA A 31 -8.73 9.18 14.77
N TYR A 32 -9.10 7.91 14.97
CA TYR A 32 -8.51 6.80 14.23
C TYR A 32 -8.85 6.82 12.73
N GLN A 33 -10.05 7.27 12.35
CA GLN A 33 -10.41 7.47 10.94
C GLN A 33 -9.60 8.59 10.28
N ALA A 34 -9.39 9.72 10.97
CA ALA A 34 -8.59 10.81 10.45
C ALA A 34 -7.12 10.40 10.23
N GLU A 35 -6.55 9.59 11.13
CA GLU A 35 -5.19 9.06 10.97
C GLU A 35 -5.10 8.07 9.79
N LEU A 36 -6.09 7.19 9.65
CA LEU A 36 -6.17 6.24 8.54
C LEU A 36 -6.30 6.92 7.18
N ASP A 37 -7.07 8.01 7.09
CA ASP A 37 -7.24 8.74 5.82
C ASP A 37 -5.94 9.44 5.41
N GLY A 38 -5.20 10.01 6.36
CA GLY A 38 -3.87 10.57 6.10
C GLY A 38 -2.85 9.52 5.63
N LEU A 39 -2.85 8.34 6.24
CA LEU A 39 -1.99 7.22 5.85
C LEU A 39 -2.33 6.68 4.47
N LYS A 40 -3.63 6.56 4.13
CA LYS A 40 -4.08 6.12 2.80
C LYS A 40 -3.63 7.07 1.70
N GLN A 41 -3.73 8.39 1.93
CA GLN A 41 -3.31 9.37 0.93
C GLN A 41 -1.81 9.26 0.62
N GLN A 42 -0.97 9.11 1.65
CA GLN A 42 0.47 8.90 1.47
C GLN A 42 0.79 7.56 0.79
N ALA A 43 0.04 6.50 1.10
CA ALA A 43 0.21 5.20 0.47
C ALA A 43 -0.13 5.25 -1.02
N GLU A 44 -1.20 5.96 -1.38
CA GLU A 44 -1.63 6.10 -2.78
C GLU A 44 -0.61 6.89 -3.61
N GLU A 45 -0.07 7.99 -3.10
CA GLU A 45 0.97 8.76 -3.77
C GLU A 45 2.25 7.94 -4.00
N LYS A 46 2.68 7.19 -2.98
CA LYS A 46 3.83 6.28 -3.09
C LYS A 46 3.59 5.17 -4.11
N LYS A 47 2.37 4.63 -4.15
CA LYS A 47 1.99 3.56 -5.09
C LYS A 47 2.03 4.07 -6.53
N GLN A 48 1.45 5.23 -6.82
CA GLN A 48 1.47 5.82 -8.16
C GLN A 48 2.90 6.07 -8.65
N ARG A 49 3.77 6.61 -7.78
CA ARG A 49 5.18 6.81 -8.12
C ARG A 49 5.92 5.50 -8.36
N ASN A 50 5.63 4.46 -7.57
CA ASN A 50 6.23 3.15 -7.75
C ASN A 50 5.82 2.51 -9.08
N GLU A 51 4.53 2.60 -9.43
CA GLU A 51 4.02 2.10 -10.71
C GLU A 51 4.65 2.83 -11.90
N ALA A 52 4.82 4.16 -11.81
CA ALA A 52 5.50 4.94 -12.84
C ALA A 52 6.98 4.54 -13.00
N LEU A 53 7.71 4.40 -11.90
CA LEU A 53 9.11 3.95 -11.91
C LEU A 53 9.24 2.51 -12.41
N TYR A 54 8.31 1.63 -12.07
CA TYR A 54 8.31 0.26 -12.55
C TYR A 54 8.10 0.20 -14.06
N ALA A 55 7.20 1.02 -14.60
CA ALA A 55 7.00 1.15 -16.04
C ALA A 55 8.26 1.67 -16.75
N GLU A 56 8.94 2.66 -16.17
CA GLU A 56 10.21 3.19 -16.69
C GLU A 56 11.32 2.14 -16.69
N VAL A 57 11.47 1.37 -15.61
CA VAL A 57 12.44 0.26 -15.56
C VAL A 57 12.10 -0.81 -16.59
N LEU A 58 10.82 -1.13 -16.78
CA LEU A 58 10.40 -2.11 -17.78
C LEU A 58 10.71 -1.63 -19.20
N ASP A 59 10.47 -0.36 -19.50
CA ASP A 59 10.77 0.24 -20.80
C ASP A 59 12.28 0.28 -21.08
N LEU A 60 13.08 0.69 -20.09
CA LEU A 60 14.54 0.68 -20.17
C LEU A 60 15.10 -0.73 -20.40
N ARG A 61 14.54 -1.74 -19.72
CA ARG A 61 14.94 -3.14 -19.93
C ARG A 61 14.61 -3.62 -21.34
N LYS A 62 13.40 -3.36 -21.82
CA LYS A 62 12.99 -3.70 -23.20
C LYS A 62 13.85 -3.00 -24.24
N GLY A 63 14.18 -1.73 -24.02
CA GLY A 63 15.08 -0.97 -24.89
C GLY A 63 16.48 -1.57 -24.93
N GLN A 64 17.04 -1.96 -23.78
CA GLN A 64 18.35 -2.62 -23.73
C GLN A 64 18.34 -4.00 -24.39
N GLU A 65 17.31 -4.81 -24.14
CA GLU A 65 17.15 -6.13 -24.76
C GLU A 65 17.03 -6.00 -26.29
N ALA A 66 16.28 -5.03 -26.80
CA ALA A 66 16.17 -4.76 -28.24
C ALA A 66 17.48 -4.28 -28.88
N VAL A 67 18.28 -3.48 -28.17
CA VAL A 67 19.61 -3.05 -28.63
C VAL A 67 20.59 -4.21 -28.62
N GLU A 68 20.53 -5.08 -27.61
CA GLU A 68 21.37 -6.26 -27.49
C GLU A 68 21.06 -7.31 -28.56
N GLU A 69 19.78 -7.55 -28.87
CA GLU A 69 19.34 -8.41 -29.98
C GLU A 69 19.88 -7.90 -31.31
N ARG A 70 19.75 -6.59 -31.59
CA ARG A 70 20.30 -5.98 -32.81
C ARG A 70 21.84 -6.08 -32.88
N ALA A 71 22.55 -5.89 -31.78
CA ALA A 71 24.01 -6.02 -31.76
C ALA A 71 24.47 -7.48 -31.98
N ARG A 72 23.71 -8.46 -31.47
CA ARG A 72 23.98 -9.89 -31.69
C ARG A 72 23.68 -10.30 -33.14
N ASP A 73 22.55 -9.87 -33.70
CA ASP A 73 22.10 -10.29 -35.03
C ASP A 73 22.77 -9.55 -36.19
N GLU A 74 22.95 -8.23 -36.09
CA GLU A 74 23.50 -7.42 -37.18
C GLU A 74 25.03 -7.29 -37.13
N LEU A 75 25.62 -7.28 -35.93
CA LEU A 75 27.05 -7.03 -35.73
C LEU A 75 27.83 -8.27 -35.27
N GLY A 76 27.15 -9.38 -34.95
CA GLY A 76 27.78 -10.59 -34.44
C GLY A 76 28.53 -10.37 -33.13
N MET A 77 28.18 -9.33 -32.37
CA MET A 77 28.88 -8.96 -31.15
C MET A 77 28.47 -9.90 -30.02
N VAL A 78 29.47 -10.54 -29.40
CA VAL A 78 29.31 -11.42 -28.24
C VAL A 78 30.14 -10.84 -27.09
N LYS A 79 29.60 -10.85 -25.86
CA LYS A 79 30.36 -10.44 -24.67
C LYS A 79 31.60 -11.32 -24.50
N GLU A 80 32.70 -10.74 -23.98
CA GLU A 80 34.00 -11.42 -23.82
C GLU A 80 33.95 -12.74 -23.02
N SER A 81 32.88 -13.00 -22.26
CA SER A 81 32.70 -14.21 -21.45
C SER A 81 31.44 -15.04 -21.77
N GLU A 82 30.81 -14.86 -22.93
CA GLU A 82 29.63 -15.63 -23.34
C GLU A 82 29.91 -16.59 -24.50
N THR A 83 29.39 -17.81 -24.42
CA THR A 83 29.40 -18.78 -25.51
C THR A 83 28.08 -18.66 -26.29
N PHE A 84 28.12 -18.07 -27.48
CA PHE A 84 26.95 -17.92 -28.35
C PHE A 84 26.70 -19.21 -29.15
N PHE A 85 25.52 -19.81 -28.99
CA PHE A 85 25.08 -20.98 -29.77
C PHE A 85 24.03 -20.53 -30.78
N GLN A 86 24.39 -20.54 -32.08
CA GLN A 86 23.43 -20.31 -33.16
C GLN A 86 22.95 -21.66 -33.70
N ILE A 87 21.66 -21.96 -33.50
CA ILE A 87 21.04 -23.16 -34.06
C ILE A 87 20.68 -22.82 -35.51
N LEU A 88 21.45 -23.36 -36.47
CA LEU A 88 21.11 -23.36 -37.88
C LEU A 88 20.29 -24.62 -38.16
N GLU A 89 19.00 -24.46 -38.51
CA GLU A 89 18.21 -25.51 -39.18
C GLU A 89 18.53 -25.54 -40.68
#